data_AF-A0A0F8WXW0-F1
#
_entry.id   AF-A0A0F8WXW0-F1
#
_cell.length_a   1.000
_cell.length_b   1.000
_cell.length_c   1.000
_cell.angle_alpha   90.00
_cell.angle_beta   90.00
_cell.angle_gamma   90.00
#
_symmetry.space_group_name_H-M   'P 1'
#
loop_
_entity.id
_entity.type
_entity.pdbx_description
1 polymer ?
#
loop_
_entity_poly.entity_id
_entity_poly.type
_entity_poly.pdbx_seq_one_letter_code
_entity_poly.pdbx_strand_id
1 'polypeptide(L)'
;DRVPFSPRMDFWYAARRSAGDMPLEFAGLSLREIEQKLDLATPGRGGRIFRTVVDGITTTERTEGERRILEQHTPAGVLTTVTRQTTDQRTFGMAELVKKYPLTPQGISAEEIAKKWGIERPEADEFALGSYEKAKRARDEGRFDREILPVDVQLEGLPATIKTDEGIRDTSLEKLASLQPSFRPDGVHHAGNSSQITDGAAAVLLMAKEKAEELGVKARARIIGQAVVGSDPVLMLTGPITATPKVLAKAGLKLSDIDLIEINEAFASVPLAWKREVKPDMSKVNVNGGAIALGHPLGATGARLMTTLLHELERTGGRYGMQLMCCGGGLGTATIIERLD
;
A
#
# COMPACT_ATOMS: atom_id res chain seq x y z
N ASP A 1 14.01 -8.01 8.69
CA ASP A 1 15.04 -7.96 7.63
C ASP A 1 14.62 -7.61 6.21
N ARG A 2 13.36 -7.34 5.83
CA ARG A 2 13.07 -6.66 4.54
C ARG A 2 11.75 -5.89 4.59
N VAL A 3 11.72 -4.62 5.01
CA VAL A 3 10.48 -3.82 4.94
C VAL A 3 10.43 -3.09 3.60
N PRO A 4 9.54 -3.44 2.64
CA PRO A 4 9.23 -2.54 1.55
C PRO A 4 8.01 -1.73 1.97
N PHE A 5 8.26 -0.62 2.66
CA PHE A 5 7.28 0.44 2.76
C PHE A 5 7.46 1.30 1.49
N SER A 6 6.55 1.13 0.53
CA SER A 6 6.53 1.75 -0.81
C SER A 6 7.75 2.60 -1.21
N PRO A 7 8.83 2.04 -1.80
CA PRO A 7 10.03 2.85 -1.99
C PRO A 7 10.64 2.84 -3.41
N ARG A 8 9.96 2.35 -4.45
CA ARG A 8 10.67 2.13 -5.74
C ARG A 8 11.04 3.43 -6.49
N MET A 9 10.15 4.41 -6.51
CA MET A 9 10.45 5.72 -7.13
C MET A 9 11.42 6.53 -6.27
N ASP A 10 11.25 6.50 -4.94
CA ASP A 10 12.20 7.10 -4.00
C ASP A 10 13.61 6.51 -4.13
N PHE A 11 13.75 5.19 -4.23
CA PHE A 11 15.06 4.56 -4.42
C PHE A 11 15.67 4.88 -5.78
N TRP A 12 14.88 4.89 -6.86
CA TRP A 12 15.38 5.29 -8.18
C TRP A 12 15.83 6.75 -8.18
N TYR A 13 15.01 7.66 -7.63
CA TYR A 13 15.31 9.10 -7.55
C TYR A 13 16.53 9.37 -6.68
N ALA A 14 16.58 8.81 -5.48
CA ALA A 14 17.70 8.96 -4.56
C ALA A 14 19.01 8.40 -5.15
N ALA A 15 18.95 7.24 -5.82
CA ALA A 15 20.11 6.64 -6.45
C ALA A 15 20.68 7.53 -7.58
N ARG A 16 19.83 8.05 -8.46
CA ARG A 16 20.28 8.87 -9.60
C ARG A 16 20.76 10.26 -9.19
N ARG A 17 20.08 10.88 -8.23
CA ARG A 17 20.53 12.16 -7.66
C ARG A 17 21.87 12.02 -6.96
N SER A 18 22.08 10.93 -6.21
CA SER A 18 23.36 10.65 -5.54
C SER A 18 24.49 10.33 -6.54
N ALA A 19 24.17 9.71 -7.67
CA ALA A 19 25.15 9.39 -8.71
C ALA A 19 25.44 10.55 -9.68
N GLY A 20 24.68 11.65 -9.60
CA GLY A 20 24.83 12.80 -10.49
C GLY A 20 24.42 12.51 -11.94
N ASP A 21 23.70 11.43 -12.19
CA ASP A 21 23.38 10.90 -13.53
C ASP A 21 21.87 10.96 -13.83
N MET A 22 21.19 11.96 -13.26
CA MET A 22 19.77 12.19 -13.51
C MET A 22 19.55 12.42 -15.02
N PRO A 23 18.62 11.71 -15.69
CA PRO A 23 18.28 11.98 -17.08
C PRO A 23 17.95 13.46 -17.26
N LEU A 24 18.43 14.05 -18.35
CA LEU A 24 18.29 15.48 -18.65
C LEU A 24 16.83 15.98 -18.53
N GLU A 25 15.88 15.15 -18.93
CA GLU A 25 14.44 15.44 -18.84
C GLU A 25 13.90 15.53 -17.40
N PHE A 26 14.64 15.01 -16.40
CA PHE A 26 14.31 15.03 -14.98
C PHE A 26 15.33 15.80 -14.13
N ALA A 27 16.38 16.35 -14.75
CA ALA A 27 17.42 17.10 -14.06
C ALA A 27 16.82 18.36 -13.40
N GLY A 28 17.11 18.55 -12.10
CA GLY A 28 16.57 19.67 -11.32
C GLY A 28 15.13 19.48 -10.80
N LEU A 29 14.43 18.41 -11.20
CA LEU A 29 13.11 18.09 -10.70
C LEU A 29 13.19 17.33 -9.37
N SER A 30 12.28 17.62 -8.45
CA SER A 30 11.96 16.79 -7.29
C SER A 30 11.31 15.48 -7.75
N LEU A 31 11.38 14.42 -6.93
CA LEU A 31 10.70 13.15 -7.24
C LEU A 31 9.23 13.37 -7.59
N ARG A 32 8.59 14.29 -6.88
CA ARG A 32 7.19 14.65 -7.08
C ARG A 32 6.93 15.32 -8.43
N GLU A 33 7.81 16.21 -8.86
CA GLU A 33 7.72 16.82 -10.19
C GLU A 33 7.94 15.78 -11.29
N ILE A 34 8.75 14.75 -11.03
CA ILE A 34 8.92 13.61 -11.94
C ILE A 34 7.65 12.75 -11.99
N GLU A 35 7.05 12.42 -10.84
CA GLU A 35 5.79 11.66 -10.78
C GLU A 35 4.62 12.40 -11.44
N GLN A 36 4.54 13.72 -11.27
CA GLN A 36 3.56 14.58 -11.95
C GLN A 36 3.82 14.67 -13.45
N LYS A 37 5.08 14.82 -13.87
CA LYS A 37 5.48 14.89 -15.28
C LYS A 37 5.22 13.58 -16.02
N LEU A 38 5.26 12.45 -15.32
CA LEU A 38 4.99 11.12 -15.86
C LEU A 38 3.52 10.69 -15.75
N ASP A 39 2.64 11.56 -15.23
CA ASP A 39 1.23 11.25 -14.97
C ASP A 39 1.02 9.98 -14.12
N LEU A 40 2.01 9.67 -13.28
CA LEU A 40 2.01 8.54 -12.35
C LEU A 40 1.41 8.93 -10.99
N ALA A 41 1.41 10.23 -10.69
CA ALA A 41 0.80 10.80 -9.50
C ALA A 41 -0.67 11.15 -9.76
N THR A 42 -1.58 10.63 -8.93
CA THR A 42 -2.91 11.22 -8.78
C THR A 42 -2.74 12.68 -8.30
N PRO A 43 -3.50 13.67 -8.79
CA PRO A 43 -3.38 15.06 -8.31
C PRO A 43 -3.77 15.18 -6.82
N GLY A 44 -2.82 15.07 -5.90
CA GLY A 44 -3.03 15.18 -4.46
C GLY A 44 -1.76 14.91 -3.66
N ARG A 45 -1.39 15.80 -2.74
CA ARG A 45 -0.12 15.82 -1.99
C ARG A 45 -0.15 14.90 -0.76
N GLY A 46 1.02 14.60 -0.19
CA GLY A 46 1.21 14.91 1.25
C GLY A 46 1.56 13.82 2.26
N GLY A 47 1.60 12.53 1.91
CA GLY A 47 1.95 11.50 2.90
C GLY A 47 3.39 11.62 3.41
N ARG A 48 3.61 12.03 4.66
CA ARG A 48 4.92 11.95 5.33
C ARG A 48 5.01 10.65 6.12
N ILE A 49 6.07 9.88 5.88
CA ILE A 49 6.51 8.82 6.78
C ILE A 49 7.42 9.47 7.81
N PHE A 50 7.03 9.47 9.07
CA PHE A 50 7.94 9.84 10.15
C PHE A 50 8.92 8.70 10.36
N ARG A 51 10.15 8.87 9.84
CA ARG A 51 11.29 8.06 10.24
C ARG A 51 11.82 8.66 11.53
N THR A 52 11.75 7.93 12.64
CA THR A 52 12.53 8.31 13.82
C THR A 52 14.01 8.24 13.43
N VAL A 53 14.64 9.40 13.31
CA VAL A 53 16.10 9.51 13.38
C VAL A 53 16.44 9.23 14.84
N VAL A 54 16.84 7.99 15.12
CA VAL A 54 17.59 7.71 16.35
C VAL A 54 19.02 8.07 16.01
N ASP A 55 19.62 9.05 16.70
CA ASP A 55 21.04 9.35 16.57
C ASP A 55 21.87 8.05 16.66
N GLY A 56 22.90 7.91 15.82
CA GLY A 56 23.77 6.73 15.77
C GLY A 56 23.49 5.74 14.62
N ILE A 57 22.96 6.19 13.49
CA ILE A 57 22.88 5.35 12.28
C ILE A 57 24.23 5.33 11.55
N THR A 58 24.88 4.17 11.49
CA THR A 58 26.09 3.94 10.70
C THR A 58 25.73 3.10 9.48
N THR A 59 26.01 3.59 8.27
CA THR A 59 25.77 2.81 7.04
C THR A 59 27.07 2.19 6.56
N THR A 60 27.09 0.86 6.39
CA THR A 60 28.21 0.12 5.80
C THR A 60 27.76 -0.54 4.51
N GLU A 61 28.54 -0.38 3.45
CA GLU A 61 28.29 -1.00 2.15
C GLU A 61 29.38 -2.03 1.86
N ARG A 62 28.98 -3.24 1.45
CA ARG A 62 29.91 -4.26 0.95
C ARG A 62 29.34 -5.01 -0.25
N THR A 63 30.24 -5.57 -1.06
CA THR A 63 29.89 -6.35 -2.25
C THR A 63 30.35 -7.80 -2.05
N GLU A 64 29.43 -8.75 -2.23
CA GLU A 64 29.69 -10.20 -2.16
C GLU A 64 29.21 -10.85 -3.47
N GLY A 65 30.13 -11.06 -4.42
CA GLY A 65 29.79 -11.55 -5.75
C GLY A 65 28.86 -10.57 -6.51
N GLU A 66 27.76 -11.08 -7.07
CA GLU A 66 26.71 -10.25 -7.71
C GLU A 66 25.79 -9.54 -6.70
N ARG A 67 26.11 -9.51 -5.41
CA ARG A 67 25.22 -8.94 -4.37
C ARG A 67 25.85 -7.69 -3.80
N ARG A 68 25.13 -6.57 -3.87
CA ARG A 68 25.45 -5.36 -3.13
C ARG A 68 24.64 -5.36 -1.85
N ILE A 69 25.34 -5.32 -0.72
CA ILE A 69 24.80 -5.42 0.63
C ILE A 69 24.98 -4.06 1.30
N LEU A 70 23.88 -3.41 1.63
CA LEU A 70 23.87 -2.15 2.36
C LEU A 70 23.30 -2.40 3.76
N GLU A 71 24.12 -2.25 4.78
CA GLU A 71 23.75 -2.42 6.18
C GLU A 71 23.62 -1.06 6.84
N GLN A 72 22.43 -0.73 7.32
CA GLN A 72 22.20 0.43 8.16
C GLN A 72 22.15 -0.06 9.60
N HIS A 73 23.24 0.16 10.32
CA HIS A 73 23.35 -0.14 11.74
C HIS A 73 22.62 0.95 12.51
N THR A 74 21.58 0.57 13.24
CA THR A 74 20.82 1.46 14.11
C THR A 74 20.92 0.96 15.55
N PRO A 75 20.64 1.80 16.56
CA PRO A 75 20.53 1.34 17.95
C PRO A 75 19.47 0.25 18.17
N ALA A 76 18.54 0.06 17.22
CA ALA A 76 17.47 -0.93 17.23
C ALA A 76 17.78 -2.22 16.45
N GLY A 77 18.98 -2.32 15.85
CA GLY A 77 19.41 -3.46 15.03
C GLY A 77 19.97 -3.04 13.67
N VAL A 78 20.38 -4.03 12.87
CA VAL A 78 20.97 -3.83 11.53
C VAL A 78 19.90 -4.03 10.47
N LEU A 79 19.65 -3.00 9.65
CA LEU A 79 18.84 -3.11 8.45
C LEU A 79 19.73 -3.49 7.27
N THR A 80 19.69 -4.75 6.85
CA THR A 80 20.47 -5.27 5.73
C THR A 80 19.65 -5.28 4.43
N THR A 81 19.99 -4.40 3.50
CA THR A 81 19.47 -4.39 2.13
C THR A 81 20.41 -5.16 1.22
N VAL A 82 20.00 -6.36 0.82
CA VAL A 82 20.73 -7.17 -0.18
C VAL A 82 20.09 -6.98 -1.53
N THR A 83 20.76 -6.24 -2.40
CA THR A 83 20.40 -6.12 -3.81
C THR A 83 21.22 -7.12 -4.62
N ARG A 84 20.54 -7.97 -5.40
CA ARG A 84 21.22 -8.81 -6.38
C ARG A 84 21.35 -7.99 -7.67
N GLN A 85 22.57 -7.80 -8.12
CA GLN A 85 22.98 -7.17 -9.36
C GLN A 85 22.66 -8.09 -10.57
N THR A 86 21.48 -8.74 -10.59
CA THR A 86 21.01 -9.54 -11.72
C THR A 86 20.28 -8.73 -12.78
N THR A 87 20.14 -7.42 -12.56
CA THR A 87 19.55 -6.53 -13.54
C THR A 87 20.50 -5.37 -13.67
N ASP A 88 21.14 -5.27 -14.82
CA ASP A 88 21.88 -4.09 -15.24
C ASP A 88 20.95 -2.87 -15.09
N GLN A 89 21.07 -2.14 -13.98
CA GLN A 89 20.27 -0.94 -13.73
C GLN A 89 20.66 0.21 -14.67
N ARG A 90 21.69 0.02 -15.53
CA ARG A 90 22.02 0.91 -16.64
C ARG A 90 21.01 0.80 -17.79
N THR A 91 20.25 -0.30 -17.90
CA THR A 91 19.33 -0.56 -19.04
C THR A 91 17.84 -0.61 -18.71
N PHE A 92 17.43 -0.56 -17.44
CA PHE A 92 16.00 -0.49 -17.05
C PHE A 92 15.67 0.85 -16.36
N GLY A 93 15.69 1.93 -17.14
CA GLY A 93 15.18 3.25 -16.72
C GLY A 93 13.75 3.48 -17.18
N MET A 94 13.01 4.39 -16.53
CA MET A 94 11.63 4.74 -16.93
C MET A 94 11.51 5.15 -18.41
N ALA A 95 12.55 5.77 -18.97
CA ALA A 95 12.64 6.09 -20.39
C ALA A 95 12.51 4.86 -21.31
N GLU A 96 13.06 3.71 -20.93
CA GLU A 96 12.93 2.46 -21.72
C GLU A 96 11.58 1.78 -21.48
N LEU A 97 10.97 1.98 -20.31
CA LEU A 97 9.64 1.44 -20.00
C LEU A 97 8.55 2.19 -20.77
N VAL A 98 8.62 3.52 -20.84
CA VAL A 98 7.70 4.38 -21.63
C VAL A 98 7.80 4.10 -23.13
N LYS A 99 9.00 3.74 -23.63
CA LYS A 99 9.18 3.31 -25.04
C LYS A 99 8.54 1.96 -25.34
N LYS A 100 8.52 1.05 -24.37
CA LYS A 100 8.04 -0.33 -24.54
C LYS A 100 6.56 -0.52 -24.16
N TYR A 101 6.06 0.28 -23.24
CA TYR A 101 4.71 0.16 -22.69
C TYR A 101 4.07 1.55 -22.62
N PRO A 102 2.81 1.69 -23.06
CA PRO A 102 2.07 2.93 -22.83
C PRO A 102 1.78 3.05 -21.33
N LEU A 103 2.56 3.87 -20.62
CA LEU A 103 2.27 4.17 -19.22
C LEU A 103 0.87 4.79 -19.14
N THR A 104 0.00 4.12 -18.40
CA THR A 104 -1.42 4.41 -18.36
C THR A 104 -1.75 5.01 -17.00
N PRO A 105 -2.51 6.12 -16.92
CA PRO A 105 -2.94 6.69 -15.64
C PRO A 105 -3.68 5.65 -14.81
N GLN A 106 -3.54 5.69 -13.49
CA GLN A 106 -4.06 4.63 -12.60
C GLN A 106 -5.57 4.37 -12.78
N GLY A 107 -6.37 5.43 -12.96
CA GLY A 107 -7.80 5.29 -13.23
C GLY A 107 -8.10 4.59 -14.55
N ILE A 108 -7.36 4.91 -15.61
CA ILE A 108 -7.48 4.22 -16.90
C ILE A 108 -7.03 2.75 -16.78
N SER A 109 -5.98 2.48 -16.00
CA SER A 109 -5.55 1.10 -15.70
C SER A 109 -6.65 0.32 -14.97
N ALA A 110 -7.36 0.96 -14.04
CA ALA A 110 -8.48 0.35 -13.33
C ALA A 110 -9.67 0.01 -14.26
N GLU A 111 -9.94 0.86 -15.26
CA GLU A 111 -10.93 0.59 -16.32
C GLU A 111 -10.52 -0.60 -17.20
N GLU A 112 -9.25 -0.68 -17.61
CA GLU A 112 -8.73 -1.82 -18.39
C GLU A 112 -8.77 -3.14 -17.57
N ILE A 113 -8.52 -3.06 -16.26
CA ILE A 113 -8.72 -4.19 -15.35
C ILE A 113 -10.20 -4.57 -15.27
N ALA A 114 -11.10 -3.61 -15.15
CA ALA A 114 -12.54 -3.90 -15.11
C ALA A 114 -12.99 -4.65 -16.37
N LYS A 115 -12.60 -4.12 -17.54
CA LYS A 115 -12.86 -4.74 -18.83
C LYS A 115 -12.28 -6.16 -18.94
N LYS A 116 -11.02 -6.35 -18.57
CA LYS A 116 -10.34 -7.66 -18.69
C LYS A 116 -10.98 -8.74 -17.83
N TRP A 117 -11.48 -8.38 -16.65
CA TRP A 117 -12.11 -9.33 -15.72
C TRP A 117 -13.65 -9.33 -15.79
N GLY A 118 -14.26 -8.56 -16.69
CA GLY A 118 -15.72 -8.45 -16.81
C GLY A 118 -16.35 -7.95 -15.50
N ILE A 119 -15.77 -6.90 -14.91
CA ILE A 119 -16.28 -6.22 -13.73
C ILE A 119 -17.17 -5.10 -14.23
N GLU A 120 -18.46 -5.21 -13.94
CA GLU A 120 -19.47 -4.25 -14.35
C GLU A 120 -19.73 -3.21 -13.25
N ARG A 121 -20.29 -2.07 -13.64
CA ARG A 121 -20.54 -0.96 -12.72
C ARG A 121 -21.39 -1.32 -11.49
N PRO A 122 -22.51 -2.06 -11.59
CA PRO A 122 -23.28 -2.44 -10.40
C PRO A 122 -22.47 -3.25 -9.39
N GLU A 123 -21.60 -4.17 -9.84
CA GLU A 123 -20.74 -4.95 -8.96
C GLU A 123 -19.68 -4.07 -8.25
N ALA A 124 -19.10 -3.12 -8.98
CA ALA A 124 -18.15 -2.16 -8.41
C ALA A 124 -18.81 -1.28 -7.34
N ASP A 125 -20.06 -0.86 -7.57
CA ASP A 125 -20.83 -0.04 -6.64
C ASP A 125 -21.30 -0.84 -5.41
N GLU A 126 -21.70 -2.10 -5.58
CA GLU A 126 -21.98 -3.01 -4.46
C GLU A 126 -20.75 -3.25 -3.59
N PHE A 127 -19.59 -3.46 -4.20
CA PHE A 127 -18.34 -3.59 -3.46
C PHE A 127 -18.02 -2.31 -2.67
N ALA A 128 -18.18 -1.15 -3.30
CA ALA A 128 -17.95 0.15 -2.67
C ALA A 128 -18.89 0.39 -1.49
N LEU A 129 -20.19 0.14 -1.66
CA LEU A 129 -21.18 0.24 -0.59
C LEU A 129 -20.79 -0.64 0.61
N GLY A 130 -20.41 -1.90 0.35
CA GLY A 130 -19.94 -2.80 1.40
C GLY A 130 -18.70 -2.29 2.13
N SER A 131 -17.79 -1.58 1.46
CA SER A 131 -16.64 -0.92 2.11
C SER A 131 -17.09 0.19 3.06
N TYR A 132 -18.02 1.06 2.63
CA TYR A 132 -18.60 2.13 3.47
C TYR A 132 -19.36 1.57 4.66
N GLU A 133 -20.19 0.54 4.48
CA GLU A 133 -20.96 -0.08 5.56
C GLU A 133 -20.06 -0.74 6.61
N LYS A 134 -19.03 -1.48 6.17
CA LYS A 134 -18.04 -2.08 7.08
C LYS A 134 -17.25 -1.02 7.86
N ALA A 135 -16.82 0.05 7.19
CA ALA A 135 -16.11 1.16 7.83
C ALA A 135 -16.99 1.92 8.82
N LYS A 136 -18.24 2.21 8.45
CA LYS A 136 -19.22 2.84 9.33
C LYS A 136 -19.47 1.99 10.58
N ARG A 137 -19.71 0.68 10.42
CA ARG A 137 -19.84 -0.25 11.55
C ARG A 137 -18.60 -0.24 12.43
N ALA A 138 -17.41 -0.34 11.84
CA ALA A 138 -16.16 -0.37 12.61
C ALA A 138 -15.93 0.93 13.42
N ARG A 139 -16.26 2.09 12.84
CA ARG A 139 -16.25 3.37 13.54
C ARG A 139 -17.28 3.41 14.67
N ASP A 140 -18.53 3.05 14.37
CA ASP A 140 -19.64 3.14 15.33
C ASP A 140 -19.45 2.15 16.51
N GLU A 141 -18.70 1.07 16.31
CA GLU A 141 -18.27 0.12 17.36
C GLU A 141 -16.93 0.49 18.05
N GLY A 142 -16.30 1.62 17.70
CA GLY A 142 -15.04 2.07 18.31
C GLY A 142 -13.81 1.22 17.96
N ARG A 143 -13.85 0.45 16.86
CA ARG A 143 -12.74 -0.45 16.47
C ARG A 143 -11.46 0.31 16.11
N PHE A 144 -11.57 1.56 15.67
CA PHE A 144 -10.44 2.40 15.30
C PHE A 144 -9.82 3.17 16.48
N ASP A 145 -10.45 3.18 17.65
CA ASP A 145 -10.03 4.00 18.81
C ASP A 145 -8.63 3.64 19.31
N ARG A 146 -8.19 2.39 19.10
CA ARG A 146 -6.86 1.91 19.49
C ARG A 146 -5.77 2.25 18.47
N GLU A 147 -6.12 2.60 17.24
CA GLU A 147 -5.17 2.83 16.14
C GLU A 147 -5.11 4.28 15.66
N ILE A 148 -6.12 5.11 15.96
CA ILE A 148 -6.12 6.54 15.65
C ILE A 148 -5.54 7.33 16.82
N LEU A 149 -4.46 8.08 16.53
CA LEU A 149 -3.96 9.12 17.43
C LEU A 149 -4.66 10.44 17.08
N PRO A 150 -5.39 11.09 18.00
CA PRO A 150 -5.98 12.40 17.75
C PRO A 150 -4.93 13.45 17.38
N VAL A 151 -5.25 14.30 16.41
CA VAL A 151 -4.38 15.37 15.93
C VAL A 151 -5.07 16.72 16.12
N ASP A 152 -4.43 17.61 16.86
CA ASP A 152 -4.87 18.99 16.98
C ASP A 152 -4.45 19.79 15.74
N VAL A 153 -5.42 20.49 15.16
CA VAL A 153 -5.30 21.25 13.92
C VAL A 153 -5.95 22.62 14.06
N GLN A 154 -5.67 23.49 13.09
CA GLN A 154 -6.39 24.75 12.90
C GLN A 154 -7.24 24.62 11.64
N LEU A 155 -8.57 24.59 11.80
CA LEU A 155 -9.53 24.57 10.69
C LEU A 155 -10.17 25.96 10.61
N GLU A 156 -10.00 26.63 9.47
CA GLU A 156 -10.54 27.98 9.25
C GLU A 156 -10.14 29.00 10.34
N GLY A 157 -8.96 28.81 10.93
CA GLY A 157 -8.43 29.67 12.01
C GLY A 157 -8.98 29.35 13.41
N LEU A 158 -9.74 28.26 13.57
CA LEU A 158 -10.24 27.78 14.84
C LEU A 158 -9.56 26.46 15.25
N PRO A 159 -9.26 26.27 16.55
CA PRO A 159 -8.71 25.00 17.04
C PRO A 159 -9.74 23.89 16.89
N ALA A 160 -9.29 22.75 16.35
CA ALA A 160 -10.09 21.54 16.24
C ALA A 160 -9.21 20.32 16.51
N THR A 161 -9.81 19.20 16.90
CA THR A 161 -9.13 17.92 17.07
C THR A 161 -9.73 16.90 16.10
N ILE A 162 -8.92 16.42 15.17
CA ILE A 162 -9.30 15.33 14.25
C ILE A 162 -8.99 14.01 14.96
N LYS A 163 -10.01 13.18 15.14
CA LYS A 163 -9.91 11.88 15.84
C LYS A 163 -10.68 10.75 15.15
N THR A 164 -11.20 10.98 13.94
CA THR A 164 -11.99 10.03 13.17
C THR A 164 -11.68 10.18 11.70
N ASP A 165 -11.71 9.07 10.95
CA ASP A 165 -11.61 9.11 9.49
C ASP A 165 -12.81 9.84 8.87
N GLU A 166 -12.54 10.94 8.18
CA GLU A 166 -13.57 11.82 7.58
C GLU A 166 -14.19 11.24 6.29
N GLY A 167 -13.50 10.26 5.68
CA GLY A 167 -13.92 9.65 4.41
C GLY A 167 -15.16 8.78 4.49
N ILE A 168 -15.58 8.36 5.70
CA ILE A 168 -16.71 7.44 5.91
C ILE A 168 -18.03 8.19 5.69
N ARG A 169 -18.71 7.90 4.58
CA ARG A 169 -19.95 8.56 4.15
C ARG A 169 -21.16 7.64 4.19
N ASP A 170 -22.32 8.21 4.50
CA ASP A 170 -23.61 7.53 4.31
C ASP A 170 -24.00 7.57 2.83
N THR A 171 -23.91 6.42 2.17
CA THR A 171 -24.21 6.25 0.74
C THR A 171 -25.26 5.17 0.49
N SER A 172 -25.68 5.00 -0.76
CA SER A 172 -26.59 3.95 -1.22
C SER A 172 -26.25 3.56 -2.65
N LEU A 173 -26.72 2.39 -3.11
CA LEU A 173 -26.55 1.99 -4.53
C LEU A 173 -27.15 3.03 -5.49
N GLU A 174 -28.30 3.63 -5.15
CA GLU A 174 -28.91 4.69 -5.95
C GLU A 174 -27.99 5.92 -6.08
N LYS A 175 -27.40 6.37 -4.95
CA LYS A 175 -26.45 7.49 -4.95
C LYS A 175 -25.21 7.15 -5.75
N LEU A 176 -24.63 5.96 -5.57
CA LEU A 176 -23.44 5.52 -6.32
C LEU A 176 -23.76 5.45 -7.82
N ALA A 177 -24.87 4.83 -8.21
CA ALA A 177 -25.30 4.72 -9.60
C ALA A 177 -25.52 6.07 -10.28
N SER A 178 -25.87 7.12 -9.53
CA SER A 178 -26.04 8.48 -10.09
C SER A 178 -24.73 9.20 -10.44
N LEU A 179 -23.59 8.72 -9.92
CA LEU A 179 -22.29 9.37 -10.13
C LEU A 179 -21.80 9.22 -11.57
N GLN A 180 -21.17 10.27 -12.08
CA GLN A 180 -20.55 10.25 -13.41
C GLN A 180 -19.21 9.50 -13.38
N PRO A 181 -18.92 8.67 -14.39
CA PRO A 181 -17.60 8.06 -14.58
C PRO A 181 -16.48 9.11 -14.54
N SER A 182 -15.36 8.78 -13.88
CA SER A 182 -14.28 9.74 -13.64
C SER A 182 -13.15 9.71 -14.68
N PHE A 183 -13.02 8.61 -15.44
CA PHE A 183 -11.86 8.41 -16.33
C PHE A 183 -12.23 8.25 -17.80
N ARG A 184 -13.40 7.67 -18.10
CA ARG A 184 -13.93 7.52 -19.47
C ARG A 184 -15.46 7.63 -19.46
N PRO A 185 -16.11 8.15 -20.52
CA PRO A 185 -17.56 8.34 -20.55
C PRO A 185 -18.39 7.06 -20.31
N ASP A 186 -17.89 5.91 -20.76
CA ASP A 186 -18.46 4.57 -20.60
C ASP A 186 -17.77 3.75 -19.49
N GLY A 187 -17.06 4.43 -18.58
CA GLY A 187 -16.27 3.82 -17.53
C GLY A 187 -17.08 3.22 -16.39
N VAL A 188 -16.47 2.23 -15.73
CA VAL A 188 -16.96 1.59 -14.51
C VAL A 188 -16.68 2.45 -13.29
N HIS A 189 -15.54 3.16 -13.27
CA HIS A 189 -15.05 3.83 -12.08
C HIS A 189 -15.50 5.29 -11.98
N HIS A 190 -15.92 5.66 -10.78
CA HIS A 190 -16.18 7.02 -10.38
C HIS A 190 -15.74 7.27 -8.94
N ALA A 191 -15.85 8.52 -8.49
CA ALA A 191 -15.46 8.95 -7.14
C ALA A 191 -16.05 8.10 -5.98
N GLY A 192 -17.23 7.50 -6.16
CA GLY A 192 -17.86 6.65 -5.14
C GLY A 192 -17.33 5.22 -5.03
N ASN A 193 -16.69 4.66 -6.06
CA ASN A 193 -16.18 3.28 -6.10
C ASN A 193 -14.66 3.23 -6.35
N SER A 194 -14.01 4.37 -6.14
CA SER A 194 -12.56 4.59 -6.17
C SER A 194 -12.14 5.14 -4.80
N SER A 195 -10.89 4.92 -4.40
CA SER A 195 -10.42 5.50 -3.16
C SER A 195 -10.40 7.02 -3.20
N GLN A 196 -10.66 7.62 -2.05
CA GLN A 196 -10.59 9.07 -1.90
C GLN A 196 -9.13 9.52 -1.86
N ILE A 197 -8.86 10.67 -2.47
CA ILE A 197 -7.60 11.38 -2.26
C ILE A 197 -7.67 11.99 -0.86
N THR A 198 -6.77 11.57 0.02
CA THR A 198 -6.82 11.92 1.45
C THR A 198 -5.42 12.18 2.00
N ASP A 199 -5.38 13.00 3.05
CA ASP A 199 -4.19 13.23 3.86
C ASP A 199 -4.15 12.24 5.04
N GLY A 200 -2.95 11.80 5.42
CA GLY A 200 -2.77 10.89 6.55
C GLY A 200 -1.33 10.43 6.72
N ALA A 201 -1.01 10.00 7.96
CA ALA A 201 0.26 9.41 8.33
C ALA A 201 0.02 8.19 9.21
N ALA A 202 0.89 7.19 9.10
CA ALA A 202 0.87 6.00 9.93
C ALA A 202 2.30 5.51 10.16
N ALA A 203 2.54 4.91 11.33
CA ALA A 203 3.84 4.39 11.73
C ALA A 203 3.69 3.00 12.35
N VAL A 204 4.64 2.12 12.04
CA VAL A 204 4.77 0.80 12.67
C VAL A 204 6.19 0.67 13.22
N LEU A 205 6.31 0.26 14.48
CA LEU A 205 7.61 -0.01 15.10
C LEU A 205 8.00 -1.47 14.82
N LEU A 206 9.15 -1.66 14.20
CA LEU A 206 9.71 -2.97 13.89
C LEU A 206 11.07 -3.10 14.56
N MET A 207 11.33 -4.26 15.13
CA MET A 207 12.54 -4.54 15.90
C MET A 207 13.03 -5.96 15.61
N ALA A 208 14.33 -6.18 15.76
CA ALA A 208 14.86 -7.53 15.93
C ALA A 208 14.32 -8.12 17.23
N LYS A 209 14.11 -9.44 17.26
CA LYS A 209 13.53 -10.13 18.43
C LYS A 209 14.40 -9.91 19.66
N GLU A 210 15.71 -10.08 19.50
CA GLU A 210 16.72 -9.99 20.56
C GLU A 210 16.72 -8.58 21.16
N LYS A 211 16.53 -7.55 20.32
CA LYS A 211 16.45 -6.16 20.79
C LYS A 211 15.15 -5.86 21.53
N ALA A 212 14.03 -6.41 21.08
CA ALA A 212 12.76 -6.28 21.79
C ALA A 212 12.84 -6.93 23.18
N GLU A 213 13.48 -8.10 23.28
CA GLU A 213 13.74 -8.79 24.55
C GLU A 213 14.69 -7.99 25.46
N GLU A 214 15.80 -7.46 24.93
CA GLU A 214 16.74 -6.60 25.67
C GLU A 214 16.06 -5.36 26.26
N LEU A 215 15.17 -4.71 25.50
CA LEU A 215 14.46 -3.51 25.93
C LEU A 215 13.19 -3.81 26.74
N GLY A 216 12.82 -5.08 26.94
CA GLY A 216 11.60 -5.47 27.65
C GLY A 216 10.30 -5.05 26.95
N VAL A 217 10.32 -4.87 25.62
CA VAL A 217 9.15 -4.48 24.84
C VAL A 217 8.42 -5.72 24.32
N LYS A 218 7.12 -5.84 24.62
CA LYS A 218 6.30 -6.97 24.15
C LYS A 218 6.05 -6.89 22.64
N ALA A 219 6.55 -7.86 21.89
CA ALA A 219 6.25 -8.00 20.46
C ALA A 219 4.77 -8.42 20.27
N ARG A 220 4.06 -7.73 19.37
CA ARG A 220 2.63 -7.98 19.07
C ARG A 220 2.43 -8.98 17.93
N ALA A 221 3.35 -8.99 16.97
CA ALA A 221 3.32 -9.87 15.82
C ALA A 221 4.74 -10.08 15.26
N ARG A 222 4.89 -11.11 14.43
CA ARG A 222 6.09 -11.34 13.64
C ARG A 222 5.77 -11.40 12.15
N ILE A 223 6.67 -10.88 11.32
CA ILE A 223 6.57 -11.01 9.86
C ILE A 223 7.10 -12.40 9.47
N ILE A 224 6.26 -13.22 8.83
CA ILE A 224 6.62 -14.60 8.43
C ILE A 224 6.74 -14.78 6.91
N GLY A 225 6.27 -13.82 6.12
CA GLY A 225 6.40 -13.88 4.66
C GLY A 225 6.31 -12.49 4.04
N GLN A 226 7.19 -12.22 3.07
CA GLN A 226 7.11 -10.99 2.27
C GLN A 226 7.46 -11.25 0.81
N ALA A 227 6.69 -10.67 -0.09
CA ALA A 227 6.90 -10.73 -1.52
C ALA A 227 6.78 -9.34 -2.15
N VAL A 228 7.66 -9.06 -3.11
CA VAL A 228 7.53 -7.94 -4.03
C VAL A 228 7.61 -8.51 -5.44
N VAL A 229 6.67 -8.13 -6.30
CA VAL A 229 6.55 -8.63 -7.66
C VAL A 229 6.46 -7.47 -8.65
N GLY A 230 6.90 -7.73 -9.88
CA GLY A 230 6.46 -6.94 -11.04
C GLY A 230 5.13 -7.47 -11.57
N SER A 231 4.33 -6.58 -12.12
CA SER A 231 3.11 -6.84 -12.87
C SER A 231 3.13 -6.03 -14.18
N ASP A 232 2.13 -6.24 -15.01
CA ASP A 232 1.95 -5.50 -16.26
C ASP A 232 1.87 -3.98 -16.00
N PRO A 233 2.72 -3.13 -16.62
CA PRO A 233 2.67 -1.68 -16.44
C PRO A 233 1.39 -1.00 -16.95
N VAL A 234 0.66 -1.62 -17.87
CA VAL A 234 -0.64 -1.13 -18.35
C VAL A 234 -1.75 -1.54 -17.38
N LEU A 235 -1.69 -2.76 -16.84
CA LEU A 235 -2.58 -3.26 -15.78
C LEU A 235 -1.91 -3.14 -14.40
N MET A 236 -1.30 -1.99 -14.12
CA MET A 236 -0.33 -1.82 -13.03
C MET A 236 -0.85 -2.18 -11.64
N LEU A 237 -2.17 -2.20 -11.47
CA LEU A 237 -2.81 -2.47 -10.19
C LEU A 237 -3.02 -3.97 -9.92
N THR A 238 -2.64 -4.85 -10.84
CA THR A 238 -2.82 -6.32 -10.71
C THR A 238 -1.77 -7.02 -9.84
N GLY A 239 -0.79 -6.28 -9.32
CA GLY A 239 0.27 -6.80 -8.44
C GLY A 239 -0.18 -7.76 -7.32
N PRO A 240 -1.29 -7.50 -6.58
CA PRO A 240 -1.81 -8.41 -5.56
C PRO A 240 -2.06 -9.84 -6.03
N ILE A 241 -2.54 -10.04 -7.27
CA ILE A 241 -2.82 -11.36 -7.85
C ILE A 241 -1.54 -12.19 -7.89
N THR A 242 -0.45 -11.62 -8.41
CA THR A 242 0.84 -12.31 -8.54
C THR A 242 1.60 -12.40 -7.22
N ALA A 243 1.40 -11.44 -6.31
CA ALA A 243 2.08 -11.42 -5.01
C ALA A 243 1.53 -12.47 -4.03
N THR A 244 0.22 -12.75 -4.09
CA THR A 244 -0.48 -13.68 -3.17
C THR A 244 0.13 -15.08 -3.13
N PRO A 245 0.23 -15.84 -4.23
CA PRO A 245 0.78 -17.20 -4.18
C PRO A 245 2.25 -17.22 -3.75
N LYS A 246 3.02 -16.17 -4.06
CA LYS A 246 4.44 -16.08 -3.67
C LYS A 246 4.62 -15.84 -2.18
N VAL A 247 3.79 -14.99 -1.57
CA VAL A 247 3.90 -14.73 -0.13
C VAL A 247 3.42 -15.93 0.69
N LEU A 248 2.36 -16.61 0.24
CA LEU A 248 1.84 -17.83 0.85
C LEU A 248 2.90 -18.95 0.83
N ALA A 249 3.52 -19.18 -0.34
CA ALA A 249 4.60 -20.15 -0.47
C ALA A 249 5.81 -19.84 0.43
N LYS A 250 6.19 -18.55 0.56
CA LYS A 250 7.27 -18.14 1.46
C LYS A 250 6.95 -18.31 2.94
N ALA A 251 5.69 -18.10 3.31
CA ALA A 251 5.21 -18.30 4.69
C ALA A 251 4.94 -19.79 5.01
N GLY A 252 4.94 -20.67 4.00
CA GLY A 252 4.55 -22.07 4.16
C GLY A 252 3.06 -22.24 4.48
N LEU A 253 2.21 -21.30 4.05
CA LEU A 253 0.78 -21.26 4.36
C LEU A 253 -0.08 -21.46 3.11
N LYS A 254 -1.31 -21.92 3.32
CA LYS A 254 -2.39 -21.90 2.34
C LYS A 254 -3.25 -20.66 2.56
N LEU A 255 -4.01 -20.26 1.53
CA LEU A 255 -4.96 -19.16 1.66
C LEU A 255 -6.00 -19.40 2.76
N SER A 256 -6.40 -20.67 2.98
CA SER A 256 -7.32 -21.08 4.03
C SER A 256 -6.80 -20.82 5.45
N ASP A 257 -5.48 -20.73 5.61
CA ASP A 257 -4.84 -20.53 6.91
C ASP A 257 -4.82 -19.05 7.32
N ILE A 258 -5.18 -18.15 6.40
CA ILE A 258 -5.23 -16.70 6.66
C ILE A 258 -6.57 -16.37 7.33
N ASP A 259 -6.49 -15.69 8.48
CA ASP A 259 -7.65 -15.29 9.27
C ASP A 259 -8.21 -13.93 8.84
N LEU A 260 -7.33 -13.01 8.43
CA LEU A 260 -7.70 -11.68 7.97
C LEU A 260 -6.84 -11.23 6.79
N ILE A 261 -7.47 -10.54 5.84
CA ILE A 261 -6.81 -10.01 4.65
C ILE A 261 -7.12 -8.53 4.51
N GLU A 262 -6.08 -7.70 4.49
CA GLU A 262 -6.17 -6.29 4.09
C GLU A 262 -5.62 -6.14 2.68
N ILE A 263 -6.49 -5.94 1.69
CA ILE A 263 -6.13 -5.60 0.31
C ILE A 263 -6.53 -4.16 0.03
N ASN A 264 -5.58 -3.34 -0.42
CA ASN A 264 -5.87 -1.95 -0.71
C ASN A 264 -6.92 -1.78 -1.82
N GLU A 265 -7.92 -0.95 -1.54
CA GLU A 265 -9.05 -0.67 -2.43
C GLU A 265 -8.81 0.60 -3.24
N ALA A 266 -7.70 0.69 -4.00
CA ALA A 266 -7.42 1.88 -4.82
C ALA A 266 -8.58 2.17 -5.80
N PHE A 267 -9.11 1.12 -6.40
CA PHE A 267 -10.32 1.12 -7.22
C PHE A 267 -11.05 -0.20 -6.97
N ALA A 268 -12.38 -0.22 -7.01
CA ALA A 268 -13.15 -1.45 -6.76
C ALA A 268 -12.74 -2.62 -7.68
N SER A 269 -12.24 -2.35 -8.88
CA SER A 269 -11.81 -3.40 -9.81
C SER A 269 -10.57 -4.17 -9.35
N VAL A 270 -9.73 -3.57 -8.50
CA VAL A 270 -8.51 -4.21 -7.98
C VAL A 270 -8.83 -5.41 -7.08
N PRO A 271 -9.57 -5.25 -5.96
CA PRO A 271 -9.96 -6.38 -5.13
C PRO A 271 -10.94 -7.33 -5.85
N LEU A 272 -11.78 -6.85 -6.76
CA LEU A 272 -12.70 -7.70 -7.53
C LEU A 272 -11.98 -8.58 -8.56
N ALA A 273 -10.96 -8.07 -9.24
CA ALA A 273 -10.10 -8.88 -10.11
C ALA A 273 -9.29 -9.88 -9.29
N TRP A 274 -8.73 -9.45 -8.16
CA TRP A 274 -8.05 -10.34 -7.22
C TRP A 274 -8.97 -11.46 -6.69
N LYS A 275 -10.22 -11.13 -6.35
CA LYS A 275 -11.24 -12.11 -5.93
C LYS A 275 -11.48 -13.18 -7.00
N ARG A 276 -11.60 -12.79 -8.28
CA ARG A 276 -11.81 -13.73 -9.40
C ARG A 276 -10.64 -14.71 -9.56
N GLU A 277 -9.41 -14.24 -9.42
CA GLU A 277 -8.19 -15.04 -9.60
C GLU A 277 -7.86 -15.93 -8.39
N VAL A 278 -7.89 -15.33 -7.20
CA VAL A 278 -7.40 -15.97 -5.96
C VAL A 278 -8.52 -16.70 -5.21
N LYS A 279 -9.77 -16.33 -5.44
CA LYS A 279 -10.97 -16.93 -4.80
C LYS A 279 -10.87 -16.98 -3.26
N PRO A 280 -10.59 -15.85 -2.61
CA PRO A 280 -10.52 -15.76 -1.15
C PRO A 280 -11.91 -15.90 -0.51
N ASP A 281 -11.93 -16.20 0.78
CA ASP A 281 -13.10 -15.97 1.61
C ASP A 281 -13.27 -14.47 1.85
N MET A 282 -14.23 -13.85 1.16
CA MET A 282 -14.48 -12.42 1.24
C MET A 282 -14.97 -11.95 2.62
N SER A 283 -15.45 -12.86 3.48
CA SER A 283 -15.82 -12.51 4.86
C SER A 283 -14.61 -12.13 5.73
N LYS A 284 -13.39 -12.50 5.29
CA LYS A 284 -12.11 -12.18 5.93
C LYS A 284 -11.41 -10.95 5.33
N VAL A 285 -11.96 -10.37 4.27
CA VAL A 285 -11.30 -9.31 3.48
C VAL A 285 -11.82 -7.93 3.87
N ASN A 286 -10.91 -7.05 4.29
CA ASN A 286 -11.17 -5.65 4.66
C ASN A 286 -12.38 -5.55 5.60
N VAL A 287 -12.38 -6.31 6.70
CA VAL A 287 -13.57 -6.53 7.54
C VAL A 287 -14.05 -5.25 8.24
N ASN A 288 -13.18 -4.25 8.34
CA ASN A 288 -13.47 -2.91 8.86
C ASN A 288 -13.57 -1.86 7.75
N GLY A 289 -13.80 -2.28 6.50
CA GLY A 289 -13.77 -1.41 5.32
C GLY A 289 -12.34 -1.16 4.83
N GLY A 290 -12.20 -0.54 3.67
CA GLY A 290 -10.91 -0.26 3.06
C GLY A 290 -10.83 1.15 2.47
N ALA A 291 -9.87 1.36 1.57
CA ALA A 291 -9.51 2.70 1.08
C ALA A 291 -10.62 3.44 0.30
N ILE A 292 -11.64 2.74 -0.21
CA ILE A 292 -12.83 3.41 -0.79
C ILE A 292 -13.53 4.26 0.28
N ALA A 293 -13.70 3.71 1.48
CA ALA A 293 -14.35 4.39 2.60
C ALA A 293 -13.37 5.20 3.46
N LEU A 294 -12.17 4.68 3.69
CA LEU A 294 -11.21 5.22 4.67
C LEU A 294 -10.18 6.16 4.04
N GLY A 295 -10.14 6.24 2.70
CA GLY A 295 -9.17 7.04 1.97
C GLY A 295 -7.85 6.33 1.67
N HIS A 296 -7.06 6.92 0.78
CA HIS A 296 -5.78 6.39 0.32
C HIS A 296 -4.66 7.45 0.37
N PRO A 297 -4.13 7.77 1.57
CA PRO A 297 -2.90 8.55 1.66
C PRO A 297 -1.74 7.69 1.16
N LEU A 298 -1.33 7.90 -0.10
CA LEU A 298 -0.46 6.99 -0.88
C LEU A 298 0.73 6.46 -0.06
N GLY A 299 1.51 7.38 0.53
CA GLY A 299 2.70 7.04 1.31
C GLY A 299 2.41 6.35 2.63
N ALA A 300 1.25 6.56 3.25
CA ALA A 300 0.93 6.04 4.59
C ALA A 300 0.10 4.75 4.58
N THR A 301 -0.57 4.46 3.46
CA THR A 301 -1.56 3.37 3.37
C THR A 301 -0.97 2.01 3.74
N GLY A 302 0.29 1.74 3.37
CA GLY A 302 0.96 0.49 3.74
C GLY A 302 1.06 0.26 5.25
N ALA A 303 1.21 1.31 6.06
CA ALA A 303 1.27 1.19 7.53
C ALA A 303 -0.13 1.18 8.10
N ARG A 304 -1.03 2.01 7.55
CA ARG A 304 -2.43 2.05 7.98
C ARG A 304 -3.09 0.67 7.87
N LEU A 305 -2.96 0.00 6.73
CA LEU A 305 -3.45 -1.37 6.56
C LEU A 305 -2.80 -2.34 7.55
N MET A 306 -1.50 -2.24 7.81
CA MET A 306 -0.80 -3.12 8.75
C MET A 306 -1.30 -2.91 10.18
N THR A 307 -1.50 -1.65 10.56
CA THR A 307 -2.06 -1.26 11.86
C THR A 307 -3.45 -1.85 12.02
N THR A 308 -4.36 -1.62 11.07
CA THR A 308 -5.72 -2.16 11.13
C THR A 308 -5.73 -3.69 11.13
N LEU A 309 -4.91 -4.34 10.29
CA LEU A 309 -4.79 -5.79 10.24
C LEU A 309 -4.40 -6.37 11.61
N LEU A 310 -3.36 -5.81 12.24
CA LEU A 310 -2.87 -6.30 13.53
C LEU A 310 -3.89 -6.05 14.66
N HIS A 311 -4.48 -4.86 14.70
CA HIS A 311 -5.51 -4.52 15.70
C HIS A 311 -6.74 -5.43 15.58
N GLU A 312 -7.15 -5.76 14.37
CA GLU A 312 -8.29 -6.64 14.12
C GLU A 312 -7.95 -8.12 14.41
N LEU A 313 -6.74 -8.59 14.12
CA LEU A 313 -6.28 -9.92 14.57
C LEU A 313 -6.33 -10.05 16.09
N GLU A 314 -5.87 -9.03 16.82
CA GLU A 314 -5.95 -9.00 18.29
C GLU A 314 -7.39 -8.99 18.79
N ARG A 315 -8.27 -8.21 18.16
CA ARG A 315 -9.68 -8.11 18.54
C ARG A 315 -10.43 -9.44 18.34
N THR A 316 -10.11 -10.15 17.26
CA THR A 316 -10.80 -11.38 16.85
C THR A 316 -10.13 -12.65 17.38
N GLY A 317 -8.91 -12.56 17.92
CA GLY A 317 -8.10 -13.70 18.31
C GLY A 317 -7.44 -14.43 17.13
N GLY A 318 -7.56 -13.91 15.90
CA GLY A 318 -6.95 -14.47 14.69
C GLY A 318 -5.42 -14.55 14.80
N ARG A 319 -4.81 -15.48 14.07
CA ARG A 319 -3.39 -15.77 14.11
C ARG A 319 -2.65 -15.20 12.91
N TYR A 320 -3.12 -15.46 11.69
CA TYR A 320 -2.40 -15.07 10.47
C TYR A 320 -3.13 -13.97 9.69
N GLY A 321 -2.43 -12.87 9.45
CA GLY A 321 -2.92 -11.76 8.64
C GLY A 321 -2.12 -11.60 7.35
N MET A 322 -2.79 -11.27 6.25
CA MET A 322 -2.15 -10.96 4.97
C MET A 322 -2.49 -9.54 4.50
N GLN A 323 -1.46 -8.75 4.22
CA GLN A 323 -1.60 -7.44 3.60
C GLN A 323 -1.17 -7.48 2.14
N LEU A 324 -1.97 -6.88 1.25
CA LEU A 324 -1.73 -6.79 -0.19
C LEU A 324 -1.85 -5.34 -0.68
N MET A 325 -0.87 -4.90 -1.47
CA MET A 325 -0.89 -3.57 -2.12
C MET A 325 -0.61 -3.72 -3.61
N CYS A 326 -1.38 -3.00 -4.42
CA CYS A 326 -0.99 -2.57 -5.75
C CYS A 326 -0.04 -1.38 -5.66
N CYS A 327 0.81 -1.19 -6.67
CA CYS A 327 1.73 -0.07 -6.75
C CYS A 327 1.82 0.43 -8.20
N GLY A 328 1.76 1.75 -8.39
CA GLY A 328 1.93 2.38 -9.69
C GLY A 328 3.22 1.94 -10.39
N GLY A 329 3.19 1.86 -11.72
CA GLY A 329 4.32 1.39 -12.53
C GLY A 329 4.46 -0.13 -12.63
N GLY A 330 3.45 -0.89 -12.22
CA GLY A 330 3.37 -2.34 -12.45
C GLY A 330 4.07 -3.14 -11.37
N LEU A 331 3.71 -2.90 -10.11
CA LEU A 331 4.32 -3.58 -8.97
C LEU A 331 3.25 -4.04 -7.98
N GLY A 332 3.58 -5.06 -7.20
CA GLY A 332 2.75 -5.51 -6.08
C GLY A 332 3.59 -5.89 -4.88
N THR A 333 3.08 -5.63 -3.68
CA THR A 333 3.68 -6.08 -2.43
C THR A 333 2.70 -6.93 -1.65
N ALA A 334 3.21 -7.95 -0.97
CA ALA A 334 2.45 -8.77 -0.05
C ALA A 334 3.26 -9.04 1.22
N THR A 335 2.63 -8.95 2.38
CA THR A 335 3.24 -9.26 3.68
C THR A 335 2.29 -10.14 4.48
N ILE A 336 2.80 -11.21 5.09
CA ILE A 336 2.05 -12.03 6.05
C ILE A 336 2.68 -11.84 7.43
N ILE A 337 1.82 -11.56 8.40
CA ILE A 337 2.16 -11.51 9.82
C ILE A 337 1.50 -12.66 10.58
N GLU A 338 2.16 -13.08 11.65
CA GLU A 338 1.58 -13.94 12.68
C GLU A 338 1.47 -13.13 13.97
N ARG A 339 0.25 -12.98 14.49
CA ARG A 339 -0.02 -12.39 15.81
C ARG A 339 0.61 -13.26 16.89
N LEU A 340 1.28 -12.62 17.85
CA LEU A 340 1.83 -13.25 19.04
C LEU A 340 0.88 -13.02 20.22
N ASP A 341 0.95 -13.88 21.23
CA ASP A 341 0.12 -13.79 22.44
C ASP A 341 0.65 -12.80 23.47
#